data_AF-A0A969GI66-F1
#
_entry.id   AF-A0A969GI66-F1
#
_cell.length_a   1.000
_cell.length_b   1.000
_cell.length_c   1.000
_cell.angle_alpha   90.00
_cell.angle_beta   90.00
_cell.angle_gamma   90.00
#
_symmetry.space_group_name_H-M   'P 1'
#
loop_
_entity.id
_entity.type
_entity.pdbx_description
1 polymer ?
#
loop_
_entity_poly.entity_id
_entity_poly.type
_entity_poly.pdbx_seq_one_letter_code
_entity_poly.pdbx_strand_id
1 'polypeptide(L)' 'METVHEFRLLRQVSTKNPYDFSFSMKFADQAGYDFYNQHPDHVDFVQNVWRNEVEDFLEADFVEISG' A
#
# COMPACT_ATOMS: atom_id res chain seq x y z
N MET A 1 -4.73 -10.80 -6.03
CA MET A 1 -5.84 -9.85 -5.77
C MET A 1 -6.13 -9.10 -7.05
N GLU A 2 -7.36 -9.23 -7.56
CA GLU A 2 -7.73 -8.76 -8.91
C GLU A 2 -7.88 -7.23 -9.01
N THR A 3 -8.12 -6.53 -7.89
CA THR A 3 -8.35 -5.08 -7.84
C THR A 3 -7.08 -4.23 -7.75
N VAL A 4 -5.91 -4.86 -7.53
CA VAL A 4 -4.63 -4.16 -7.41
C VAL A 4 -4.04 -3.96 -8.81
N HIS A 5 -3.80 -2.71 -9.17
CA HIS A 5 -3.16 -2.32 -10.42
C HIS A 5 -1.82 -1.62 -10.18
N GLU A 6 -0.89 -1.74 -11.13
CA GLU A 6 0.42 -1.09 -11.10
C GLU A 6 1.19 -1.27 -9.77
N PHE A 7 1.15 -2.46 -9.17
CA PHE A 7 1.89 -2.73 -7.94
C PHE A 7 3.41 -2.55 -8.16
N ARG A 8 4.04 -1.76 -7.29
CA ARG A 8 5.49 -1.48 -7.31
C ARG A 8 6.08 -1.60 -5.92
N LEU A 9 7.24 -2.23 -5.84
CA LEU A 9 8.16 -2.19 -4.72
C LEU A 9 9.31 -1.23 -5.06
N LEU A 10 9.54 -0.23 -4.22
CA LEU A 10 10.49 0.84 -4.49
C LEU A 10 11.45 1.01 -3.30
N ARG A 11 12.69 1.35 -3.60
CA ARG A 11 13.63 1.90 -2.60
C ARG A 11 13.43 3.40 -2.50
N GLN A 12 13.22 3.89 -1.29
CA GLN A 12 13.22 5.31 -0.99
C GLN A 12 14.67 5.83 -1.04
N VAL A 13 14.89 7.01 -1.64
CA VAL A 13 16.23 7.61 -1.78
C VAL A 13 16.34 9.05 -1.26
N SER A 14 15.25 9.65 -0.82
CA SER A 14 15.23 11.05 -0.39
C SER A 14 15.63 11.15 1.07
N THR A 15 16.63 11.97 1.38
CA THR A 15 17.05 12.20 2.77
C THR A 15 15.99 12.89 3.65
N LYS A 16 14.89 13.36 3.05
CA LYS A 16 13.78 14.03 3.75
C LYS A 16 12.68 13.10 4.22
N ASN A 17 12.66 11.84 3.78
CA ASN A 17 11.67 10.87 4.23
C ASN A 17 12.43 9.71 4.91
N PRO A 18 12.06 9.35 6.15
CA PRO A 18 12.85 8.46 7.00
C PRO A 18 12.67 6.97 6.67
N TYR A 19 11.72 6.59 5.81
CA TYR A 19 11.44 5.19 5.48
C TYR A 19 12.37 4.65 4.40
N ASP A 20 12.69 3.36 4.46
CA ASP A 20 13.61 2.68 3.53
C ASP A 20 12.97 2.28 2.19
N PHE A 21 11.69 1.93 2.24
CA PHE A 21 10.95 1.33 1.14
C PHE A 21 9.60 2.02 0.94
N SER A 22 9.03 1.84 -0.25
CA SER A 22 7.67 2.28 -0.57
C SER A 22 6.99 1.23 -1.43
N PHE A 23 5.74 0.91 -1.07
CA PHE A 23 4.83 0.20 -1.95
C PHE A 23 3.92 1.23 -2.61
N SER A 24 3.68 1.05 -3.91
CA SER A 24 2.72 1.85 -4.65
C SER A 24 1.78 0.92 -5.39
N MET A 25 0.50 1.24 -5.34
CA MET A 25 -0.57 0.50 -5.99
C MET A 25 -1.66 1.48 -6.40
N LYS A 26 -2.38 1.13 -7.46
CA LYS A 26 -3.54 1.87 -7.94
C LYS A 26 -4.77 0.98 -7.85
N PHE A 27 -5.89 1.60 -7.55
CA PHE A 27 -7.21 0.99 -7.58
C PHE A 27 -8.07 1.76 -8.56
N ALA A 28 -9.00 1.07 -9.22
CA ALA A 28 -9.93 1.72 -10.15
C ALA A 28 -10.87 2.70 -9.43
N ASP A 29 -11.26 2.36 -8.20
CA ASP A 29 -12.15 3.13 -7.34
C ASP A 29 -12.00 2.69 -5.87
N GLN A 30 -12.79 3.32 -4.99
CA GLN A 30 -12.83 2.99 -3.56
C GLN A 30 -13.27 1.55 -3.30
N ALA A 31 -14.21 1.01 -4.08
CA ALA A 31 -14.68 -0.37 -3.89
C ALA A 31 -13.58 -1.40 -4.18
N GLY A 32 -12.72 -1.11 -5.17
CA GLY A 32 -11.53 -1.89 -5.47
C GLY A 32 -10.51 -1.89 -4.32
N TYR A 33 -10.27 -0.74 -3.69
CA TYR A 33 -9.44 -0.63 -2.49
C TYR A 33 -10.06 -1.39 -1.31
N ASP A 34 -11.35 -1.20 -1.04
CA ASP A 34 -12.05 -1.85 0.08
C ASP A 34 -12.00 -3.37 -0.06
N PHE A 35 -12.22 -3.90 -1.27
CA PHE A 35 -12.10 -5.32 -1.56
C PHE A 35 -10.68 -5.84 -1.28
N TYR A 36 -9.64 -5.11 -1.70
CA TYR A 36 -8.25 -5.46 -1.41
C TYR A 36 -7.98 -5.48 0.09
N ASN A 37 -8.36 -4.40 0.79
CA ASN A 37 -8.05 -4.21 2.20
C ASN A 37 -8.72 -5.27 3.10
N GLN A 38 -9.92 -5.72 2.71
CA GLN A 38 -10.69 -6.72 3.45
C GLN A 38 -10.41 -8.17 2.96
N HIS A 39 -9.65 -8.35 1.87
CA HIS A 39 -9.40 -9.68 1.33
C HIS A 39 -8.67 -10.56 2.38
N PRO A 40 -9.08 -11.82 2.59
CA PRO A 40 -8.47 -12.69 3.60
C PRO A 40 -6.94 -12.78 3.50
N ASP A 41 -6.40 -12.92 2.29
CA ASP A 41 -4.95 -12.94 2.07
C ASP A 41 -4.25 -11.62 2.49
N HIS A 42 -4.90 -10.46 2.31
CA HIS A 42 -4.34 -9.17 2.73
C HIS A 42 -4.32 -9.08 4.25
N VAL A 43 -5.45 -9.41 4.87
CA VAL A 43 -5.58 -9.44 6.33
C VAL A 43 -4.57 -10.39 6.95
N ASP A 44 -4.43 -11.61 6.39
CA ASP A 44 -3.46 -12.60 6.84
C ASP A 44 -2.02 -12.08 6.73
N PHE A 45 -1.65 -11.48 5.60
CA PHE A 45 -0.34 -10.85 5.43
C PHE A 45 -0.10 -9.72 6.45
N VAL A 46 -1.08 -8.85 6.67
CA VAL A 46 -0.94 -7.77 7.64
C VAL A 46 -0.74 -8.31 9.05
N GLN A 47 -1.53 -9.31 9.45
CA GLN A 47 -1.45 -9.86 10.81
C GLN A 47 -0.17 -10.67 11.05
N ASN A 48 0.23 -11.48 10.09
CA ASN A 48 1.27 -12.50 10.29
C ASN A 48 2.65 -12.08 9.77
N VAL A 49 2.72 -11.11 8.86
CA VAL A 49 4.00 -10.64 8.27
C VAL A 49 4.22 -9.17 8.59
N TRP A 50 3.35 -8.27 8.11
CA TRP A 50 3.59 -6.82 8.20
C TRP A 50 3.81 -6.35 9.63
N ARG A 51 2.93 -6.72 10.55
CA ARG A 51 3.02 -6.33 11.98
C ARG A 51 4.27 -6.83 12.69
N ASN A 52 4.86 -7.92 12.20
CA ASN A 52 6.02 -8.55 12.83
C ASN A 52 7.34 -8.05 12.25
N GLU A 53 7.33 -7.63 10.97
CA GLU A 53 8.55 -7.35 10.21
C GLU A 53 8.74 -5.86 9.87
N VAL A 54 7.70 -5.03 9.98
CA VAL A 54 7.76 -3.59 9.68
C VAL A 54 7.83 -2.80 10.99
N GLU A 55 8.97 -2.14 11.23
CA GLU A 55 9.22 -1.35 12.43
C GLU A 55 8.36 -0.07 12.50
N ASP A 56 8.24 0.64 11.38
CA ASP A 56 7.43 1.87 11.26
C ASP A 56 6.92 2.02 9.81
N PHE A 57 5.75 2.64 9.63
CA PHE A 57 5.17 2.87 8.31
C PHE A 57 4.26 4.10 8.27
N LEU A 58 4.08 4.64 7.05
CA LEU A 58 3.11 5.67 6.74
C LEU A 58 2.28 5.23 5.53
N GLU A 59 0.95 5.29 5.67
CA GLU A 59 0.01 5.12 4.56
C GLU A 59 -0.41 6.50 4.04
N ALA A 60 -0.47 6.65 2.71
CA ALA A 60 -0.85 7.89 2.06
C ALA A 60 -1.64 7.58 0.78
N ASP A 61 -2.95 7.83 0.85
CA ASP A 61 -3.87 7.62 -0.26
C ASP A 61 -4.14 8.92 -1.00
N PHE A 62 -4.16 8.86 -2.33
CA PHE A 62 -4.31 10.01 -3.20
C PHE A 62 -5.40 9.76 -4.24
N VAL A 63 -6.20 10.80 -4.49
CA VAL A 63 -7.10 10.88 -5.65
C VAL A 63 -6.60 11.98 -6.57
N GLU A 64 -6.84 11.82 -7.87
CA GLU A 64 -6.49 12.86 -8.85
C GLU A 64 -7.28 14.13 -8.57
N ILE A 65 -6.61 15.28 -8.66
CA ILE A 65 -7.29 16.59 -8.61
C ILE A 65 -7.89 16.84 -9.99
N SER A 66 -9.22 16.87 -10.07
CA SER A 66 -9.93 17.32 -11.27
C SER A 66 -9.65 18.81 -11.52
N GLY A 67 -9.18 19.14 -12.71
CA GLY A 67 -8.97 20.53 -13.17
C GLY A 67 -10.25 21.27 -13.51
#